data_AF-A0A2N2SRW1-F1
#
_entry.id   AF-A0A2N2SRW1-F1
#
_cell.length_a   1.000
_cell.length_b   1.000
_cell.length_c   1.000
_cell.angle_alpha   90.00
_cell.angle_beta   90.00
_cell.angle_gamma   90.00
#
_symmetry.space_group_name_H-M   'P 1'
#
loop_
_entity.id
_entity.type
_entity.pdbx_description
1 polymer ?
#
loop_
_entity_poly.entity_id
_entity_poly.type
_entity_poly.pdbx_seq_one_letter_code
_entity_poly.pdbx_strand_id
1 'polypeptide(L)'
;MTQLGEPIAIGIIQDPDDPECPFSHEPPPKGDPGKNELIGTGSVLAKAMKNRTSTDLVSQPSPDAVDNPRYRSGHPLYSPGSLRSASAATQAEWPVEIQLATGESRRLPVRCAAHHLIPAQEALKDSDLVPFMVHKDTPEDVKGGSVDGVLSRDVGYNVNGRENGVYLPGSYAVGGGRGGLRVWSTTDEPDVEEEDLPENADSCESAYLTGNPDTMDQHTPKWQYVKQAMLLTPGQFHDRHADYSREVQLKLNTIAARLAKQYEDREAANCPCEDCKKTREQWAKAGYPSPVTLVARLNGLSARFGGYLDGSSWAMNLYTSKWGKAYMQARKSGKSWAKI
;
A
#
# COMPACT_ATOMS: atom_id res chain seq x y z
N MET A 1 -15.50 -39.42 -13.32
CA MET A 1 -15.02 -38.09 -13.75
C MET A 1 -14.14 -37.54 -12.65
N THR A 2 -12.82 -37.61 -12.83
CA THR A 2 -11.85 -37.14 -11.83
C THR A 2 -11.68 -35.64 -12.05
N GLN A 3 -12.13 -34.84 -11.08
CA GLN A 3 -12.00 -33.39 -11.12
C GLN A 3 -10.51 -33.07 -10.91
N LEU A 4 -9.81 -32.76 -12.00
CA LEU A 4 -8.43 -32.26 -11.96
C LEU A 4 -8.44 -30.97 -11.15
N GLY A 5 -7.74 -30.97 -10.02
CA GLY A 5 -7.63 -29.81 -9.14
C GLY A 5 -7.05 -28.63 -9.91
N GLU A 6 -7.80 -27.53 -9.99
CA GLU A 6 -7.30 -26.29 -10.56
C GLU A 6 -6.04 -25.83 -9.79
N PRO A 7 -4.97 -25.42 -10.50
CA PRO A 7 -3.77 -24.94 -9.84
C PRO A 7 -4.11 -23.75 -8.94
N ILE A 8 -3.68 -23.81 -7.69
CA ILE A 8 -3.73 -22.65 -6.80
C ILE A 8 -2.71 -21.65 -7.34
N ALA A 9 -3.19 -20.54 -7.90
CA ALA A 9 -2.33 -19.41 -8.23
C ALA A 9 -1.85 -18.77 -6.90
N ILE A 10 -0.73 -19.29 -6.40
CA ILE A 10 0.06 -18.64 -5.36
C ILE A 10 0.86 -17.56 -6.07
N GLY A 11 0.66 -16.30 -5.70
CA GLY A 11 1.45 -15.20 -6.24
C GLY A 11 2.88 -15.35 -5.76
N ILE A 12 3.78 -15.79 -6.64
CA ILE A 12 5.22 -15.83 -6.36
C ILE A 12 5.79 -14.51 -6.86
N ILE A 13 6.05 -13.60 -5.93
CA ILE A 13 6.89 -12.43 -6.21
C ILE A 13 8.33 -12.94 -6.23
N GLN A 14 8.86 -13.15 -7.43
CA GLN A 14 10.30 -13.35 -7.62
C GLN A 14 11.04 -12.07 -7.20
N ASP A 15 12.32 -12.16 -6.89
CA ASP A 15 13.15 -10.97 -6.73
C ASP A 15 13.71 -10.57 -8.09
N PRO A 16 14.03 -9.29 -8.34
CA PRO A 16 14.83 -8.91 -9.50
C PRO A 16 16.22 -9.55 -9.44
N ASP A 17 16.83 -9.76 -10.60
CA ASP A 17 18.25 -10.12 -10.70
C ASP A 17 19.09 -8.95 -10.17
N ASP A 18 19.97 -9.25 -9.21
CA ASP A 18 20.81 -8.25 -8.56
C ASP A 18 22.08 -8.02 -9.40
N PRO A 19 22.60 -6.77 -9.46
CA PRO A 19 23.92 -6.53 -10.02
C PRO A 19 24.99 -7.26 -9.20
N GLU A 20 26.11 -7.62 -9.83
CA GLU A 20 27.24 -8.29 -9.14
C GLU A 20 27.74 -7.50 -7.92
N CYS A 21 27.65 -6.17 -7.95
CA CYS A 21 27.92 -5.29 -6.82
C CYS A 21 26.87 -4.17 -6.74
N PRO A 22 26.14 -4.02 -5.62
CA PRO A 22 25.11 -2.99 -5.47
C PRO A 22 25.64 -1.66 -4.91
N PHE A 23 26.94 -1.55 -4.63
CA PHE A 23 27.52 -0.42 -3.89
C PHE A 23 28.11 0.64 -4.81
N SER A 24 28.11 1.88 -4.34
CA SER A 24 28.90 2.94 -4.97
C SER A 24 30.40 2.69 -4.75
N HIS A 25 31.19 2.84 -5.80
CA HIS A 25 32.66 2.84 -5.76
C HIS A 25 33.25 4.25 -5.72
N GLU A 26 32.41 5.27 -5.68
CA GLU A 26 32.84 6.64 -5.49
C GLU A 26 33.24 6.87 -4.03
N PRO A 27 34.14 7.82 -3.74
CA PRO A 27 34.43 8.19 -2.35
C PRO A 27 33.15 8.70 -1.65
N PRO A 28 33.08 8.60 -0.31
CA PRO A 28 31.94 9.12 0.45
C PRO A 28 31.66 10.57 0.05
N PRO A 29 30.43 10.92 -0.38
CA PRO A 29 30.11 12.28 -0.78
C PRO A 29 30.26 13.22 0.41
N LYS A 30 30.55 14.49 0.13
CA LYS A 30 30.54 15.54 1.15
C LYS A 30 29.13 16.09 1.28
N GLY A 31 28.56 15.97 2.47
CA GLY A 31 27.21 16.46 2.80
C GLY A 31 26.16 15.35 2.79
N ASP A 32 24.98 15.68 3.33
CA ASP A 32 23.82 14.79 3.38
C ASP A 32 23.02 14.91 2.07
N PRO A 33 22.92 13.85 1.24
CA PRO A 33 22.19 13.90 -0.03
C PRO A 33 20.67 13.88 0.15
N GLY A 34 20.16 13.71 1.37
CA GLY A 34 18.73 13.76 1.66
C GLY A 34 18.31 12.68 2.66
N LYS A 35 17.63 13.11 3.73
CA LYS A 35 17.04 12.23 4.73
C LYS A 35 15.96 11.34 4.10
N ASN A 36 15.80 10.12 4.61
CA ASN A 36 14.64 9.30 4.27
C ASN A 36 13.32 9.97 4.71
N GLU A 37 12.20 9.54 4.13
CA GLU A 37 10.85 9.82 4.64
C GLU A 37 10.13 8.48 4.89
N LEU A 38 10.34 7.87 6.06
CA LEU A 38 9.85 6.51 6.36
C LEU A 38 8.49 6.47 7.08
N ILE A 39 7.91 7.62 7.44
CA ILE A 39 6.57 7.69 8.03
C ILE A 39 5.52 7.79 6.93
N GLY A 40 4.70 6.75 6.80
CA GLY A 40 3.65 6.68 5.77
C GLY A 40 2.33 7.31 6.22
N THR A 41 1.68 8.11 5.38
CA THR A 41 0.28 8.52 5.62
C THR A 41 -0.49 8.53 4.30
N GLY A 42 -1.71 7.99 4.31
CA GLY A 42 -2.49 7.83 3.07
C GLY A 42 -2.79 9.17 2.39
N SER A 43 -2.96 10.25 3.15
CA SER A 43 -3.21 11.60 2.62
C SER A 43 -1.98 12.22 1.96
N VAL A 44 -0.79 12.03 2.53
CA VAL A 44 0.48 12.48 1.93
C VAL A 44 0.79 11.67 0.67
N LEU A 45 0.61 10.34 0.71
CA LEU A 45 0.74 9.49 -0.48
C LEU A 45 -0.22 9.94 -1.60
N ALA A 46 -1.50 10.19 -1.30
CA ALA A 46 -2.45 10.67 -2.29
C ALA A 46 -2.01 11.99 -2.95
N LYS A 47 -1.44 12.91 -2.16
CA LYS A 47 -0.90 14.18 -2.65
C LYS A 47 0.34 13.95 -3.54
N ALA A 48 1.26 13.08 -3.12
CA ALA A 48 2.45 12.72 -3.88
C ALA A 48 2.11 12.04 -5.22
N MET A 49 1.17 11.09 -5.23
CA MET A 49 0.67 10.44 -6.45
C MET A 49 0.09 11.43 -7.47
N LYS A 50 -0.61 12.46 -6.98
CA LYS A 50 -1.15 13.54 -7.81
C LYS A 50 -0.04 14.48 -8.32
N ASN A 51 0.90 14.82 -7.43
CA ASN A 51 1.95 15.81 -7.70
C ASN A 51 3.19 15.22 -8.36
N ARG A 52 3.20 13.91 -8.68
CA ARG A 52 4.35 13.23 -9.29
C ARG A 52 5.60 13.26 -8.41
N THR A 53 5.42 13.20 -7.10
CA THR A 53 6.53 13.12 -6.15
C THR A 53 7.04 11.68 -6.11
N SER A 54 8.32 11.48 -6.38
CA SER A 54 8.93 10.15 -6.41
C SER A 54 9.24 9.60 -5.02
N THR A 55 9.36 8.28 -4.94
CA THR A 55 9.99 7.56 -3.84
C THR A 55 11.51 7.76 -3.78
N ASP A 56 12.15 8.18 -4.87
CA ASP A 56 13.60 8.42 -4.93
C ASP A 56 13.91 9.90 -4.76
N LEU A 57 14.28 10.29 -3.53
CA LEU A 57 14.61 11.67 -3.18
C LEU A 57 15.97 12.11 -3.71
N VAL A 58 16.84 11.16 -4.08
CA VAL A 58 18.21 11.42 -4.56
C VAL A 58 18.20 11.67 -6.06
N SER A 59 17.59 10.77 -6.84
CA SER A 59 17.54 10.92 -8.30
C SER A 59 16.40 11.83 -8.77
N GLN A 60 15.41 12.08 -7.91
CA GLN A 60 14.27 12.98 -8.16
C GLN A 60 13.62 12.79 -9.53
N PRO A 61 13.28 11.55 -9.93
CA PRO A 61 12.61 11.34 -11.20
C PRO A 61 11.22 12.00 -11.12
N SER A 62 10.68 12.39 -12.28
CA SER A 62 9.30 12.86 -12.38
C SER A 62 8.45 11.74 -12.97
N PRO A 63 7.98 10.80 -12.14
CA PRO A 63 7.13 9.72 -12.63
C PRO A 63 5.80 10.33 -13.12
N ASP A 64 5.03 9.62 -13.96
CA ASP A 64 3.70 10.07 -14.39
C ASP A 64 2.76 10.41 -13.20
N ALA A 65 1.52 10.85 -13.42
CA ALA A 65 0.55 10.92 -12.31
C ALA A 65 -0.13 9.55 -12.12
N VAL A 66 -0.56 9.19 -10.91
CA VAL A 66 -1.63 8.18 -10.75
C VAL A 66 -2.91 8.95 -10.47
N ASP A 67 -3.85 8.93 -11.40
CA ASP A 67 -5.11 9.64 -11.23
C ASP A 67 -6.05 8.84 -10.35
N ASN A 68 -6.62 9.49 -9.32
CA ASN A 68 -7.72 8.92 -8.58
C ASN A 68 -8.90 8.68 -9.54
N PRO A 69 -9.52 7.48 -9.55
CA PRO A 69 -10.67 7.18 -10.40
C PRO A 69 -11.78 8.23 -10.36
N ARG A 70 -11.95 8.94 -9.24
CA ARG A 70 -12.95 10.01 -9.09
C ARG A 70 -12.73 11.23 -9.98
N TYR A 71 -11.50 11.44 -10.47
CA TYR A 71 -11.15 12.57 -11.33
C TYR A 71 -11.09 12.20 -12.81
N ARG A 72 -11.19 10.92 -13.15
CA ARG A 72 -11.14 10.43 -14.52
C ARG A 72 -12.51 10.62 -15.17
N SER A 73 -12.62 11.57 -16.10
CA SER A 73 -13.87 11.78 -16.85
C SER A 73 -14.32 10.47 -17.52
N GLY A 74 -15.60 10.14 -17.39
CA GLY A 74 -16.18 8.90 -17.91
C GLY A 74 -15.98 7.65 -17.03
N HIS A 75 -15.23 7.74 -15.92
CA HIS A 75 -15.15 6.64 -14.95
C HIS A 75 -16.45 6.51 -14.15
N PRO A 76 -16.91 5.29 -13.79
CA PRO A 76 -18.12 5.09 -12.97
C PRO A 76 -18.12 5.81 -11.61
N LEU A 77 -16.93 6.19 -11.12
CA LEU A 77 -16.75 6.92 -9.86
C LEU A 77 -16.50 8.41 -10.05
N TYR A 78 -16.57 8.93 -11.28
CA TYR A 78 -16.27 10.31 -11.58
C TYR A 78 -17.17 11.25 -10.75
N SER A 79 -16.53 12.06 -9.90
CA SER A 79 -17.20 13.05 -9.07
C SER A 79 -16.20 14.19 -8.80
N PRO A 80 -16.25 15.29 -9.57
CA PRO A 80 -15.28 16.38 -9.45
C PRO A 80 -15.43 17.18 -8.14
N GLY A 81 -16.46 16.91 -7.33
CA GLY A 81 -16.75 17.59 -6.08
C GLY A 81 -16.32 16.84 -4.81
N SER A 82 -16.42 17.54 -3.67
CA SER A 82 -16.37 16.93 -2.34
C SER A 82 -17.66 16.15 -2.05
N LEU A 83 -17.61 15.06 -1.29
CA LEU A 83 -18.83 14.38 -0.81
C LEU A 83 -19.59 15.25 0.20
N ARG A 84 -18.90 16.16 0.90
CA ARG A 84 -19.56 17.17 1.73
C ARG A 84 -20.28 18.23 0.89
N SER A 85 -19.87 18.40 -0.38
CA SER A 85 -20.61 19.17 -1.39
C SER A 85 -21.43 18.27 -2.31
N ALA A 86 -21.67 17.00 -1.96
CA ALA A 86 -22.56 16.09 -2.70
C ALA A 86 -24.04 16.42 -2.49
N SER A 87 -24.36 17.70 -2.41
CA SER A 87 -25.56 18.23 -3.03
C SER A 87 -25.45 18.26 -4.57
N ALA A 88 -24.24 18.15 -5.13
CA ALA A 88 -24.03 18.15 -6.59
C ALA A 88 -24.28 16.79 -7.28
N ALA A 89 -24.18 15.67 -6.56
CA ALA A 89 -24.64 14.37 -7.04
C ALA A 89 -25.81 13.95 -6.16
N THR A 90 -27.02 13.88 -6.72
CA THR A 90 -28.16 13.37 -5.96
C THR A 90 -27.91 11.91 -5.57
N GLN A 91 -28.52 11.40 -4.49
CA GLN A 91 -28.42 9.97 -4.13
C GLN A 91 -28.79 9.04 -5.31
N ALA A 92 -29.62 9.53 -6.24
CA ALA A 92 -29.97 8.86 -7.48
C ALA A 92 -28.80 8.71 -8.48
N GLU A 93 -27.62 9.25 -8.21
CA GLU A 93 -26.43 9.13 -9.07
C GLU A 93 -25.31 8.31 -8.43
N TRP A 94 -25.47 7.87 -7.17
CA TRP A 94 -24.44 7.12 -6.48
C TRP A 94 -24.22 5.73 -7.07
N PRO A 95 -22.97 5.28 -7.27
CA PRO A 95 -22.69 4.19 -8.21
C PRO A 95 -22.96 2.79 -7.65
N VAL A 96 -23.06 2.63 -6.33
CA VAL A 96 -23.36 1.34 -5.69
C VAL A 96 -24.80 1.28 -5.28
N GLU A 97 -25.47 0.16 -5.54
CA GLU A 97 -26.86 -0.09 -5.19
C GLU A 97 -26.96 -1.38 -4.37
N ILE A 98 -27.39 -1.29 -3.11
CA ILE A 98 -27.58 -2.43 -2.22
C ILE A 98 -29.06 -2.71 -2.01
N GLN A 99 -29.40 -3.98 -1.79
CA GLN A 99 -30.73 -4.42 -1.39
C GLN A 99 -30.78 -4.66 0.11
N LEU A 100 -31.76 -4.05 0.77
CA LEU A 100 -32.02 -4.19 2.20
C LEU A 100 -32.94 -5.39 2.47
N ALA A 101 -32.95 -5.90 3.70
CA ALA A 101 -33.83 -6.99 4.12
C ALA A 101 -35.33 -6.63 3.99
N THR A 102 -35.66 -5.34 3.99
CA THR A 102 -37.01 -4.81 3.76
C THR A 102 -37.48 -4.93 2.31
N GLY A 103 -36.59 -5.31 1.38
CA GLY A 103 -36.84 -5.29 -0.06
C GLY A 103 -36.61 -3.91 -0.70
N GLU A 104 -36.22 -2.91 0.08
CA GLU A 104 -35.84 -1.58 -0.42
C GLU A 104 -34.43 -1.59 -1.01
N SER A 105 -34.24 -0.85 -2.10
CA SER A 105 -32.92 -0.61 -2.70
C SER A 105 -32.36 0.74 -2.24
N ARG A 106 -31.10 0.75 -1.81
CA ARG A 106 -30.40 1.98 -1.38
C ARG A 106 -29.15 2.17 -2.21
N ARG A 107 -28.94 3.39 -2.71
CA ARG A 107 -27.69 3.75 -3.39
C ARG A 107 -26.70 4.31 -2.38
N LEU A 108 -25.40 4.06 -2.61
CA LEU A 108 -24.30 4.45 -1.73
C LEU A 108 -23.11 4.99 -2.56
N PRO A 109 -22.41 6.02 -2.06
CA PRO A 109 -21.23 6.53 -2.73
C PRO A 109 -20.04 5.61 -2.51
N VAL A 110 -19.10 5.57 -3.46
CA VAL A 110 -17.80 4.88 -3.29
C VAL A 110 -16.68 5.89 -3.47
N ARG A 111 -15.61 5.73 -2.68
CA ARG A 111 -14.36 6.48 -2.84
C ARG A 111 -13.17 5.55 -2.89
N CYS A 112 -12.20 5.93 -3.70
CA CYS A 112 -10.87 5.35 -3.65
C CYS A 112 -9.97 6.18 -2.75
N ALA A 113 -9.18 5.52 -1.92
CA ALA A 113 -8.08 6.12 -1.17
C ALA A 113 -6.75 5.59 -1.67
N ALA A 114 -5.69 6.35 -1.43
CA ALA A 114 -4.34 5.88 -1.70
C ALA A 114 -4.02 4.72 -0.76
N HIS A 115 -3.38 3.69 -1.30
CA HIS A 115 -2.95 2.50 -0.60
C HIS A 115 -1.44 2.35 -0.81
N HIS A 116 -0.68 2.25 0.28
CA HIS A 116 0.75 1.99 0.23
C HIS A 116 1.01 0.54 -0.20
N LEU A 117 1.83 0.35 -1.23
CA LEU A 117 2.25 -0.97 -1.72
C LEU A 117 3.33 -1.59 -0.82
N ILE A 118 4.13 -0.75 -0.19
CA ILE A 118 5.00 -1.09 0.93
C ILE A 118 4.49 -0.27 2.12
N PRO A 119 3.66 -0.86 2.99
CA PRO A 119 3.10 -0.16 4.14
C PRO A 119 4.21 0.23 5.13
N ALA A 120 4.32 1.53 5.43
CA ALA A 120 5.31 2.02 6.38
C ALA A 120 5.12 1.38 7.78
N GLN A 121 3.88 1.42 8.29
CA GLN A 121 3.55 1.05 9.67
C GLN A 121 3.40 -0.45 9.90
N GLU A 122 3.00 -1.19 8.86
CA GLU A 122 2.59 -2.58 9.00
C GLU A 122 3.64 -3.57 8.50
N ALA A 123 4.62 -3.08 7.73
CA ALA A 123 5.64 -3.92 7.12
C ALA A 123 7.04 -3.31 7.25
N LEU A 124 7.23 -2.08 6.78
CA LEU A 124 8.57 -1.50 6.67
C LEU A 124 9.23 -1.27 8.03
N LYS A 125 8.52 -0.63 8.98
CA LYS A 125 9.10 -0.23 10.28
C LYS A 125 9.69 -1.40 11.07
N ASP A 126 9.13 -2.60 10.92
CA ASP A 126 9.51 -3.82 11.64
C ASP A 126 10.35 -4.76 10.77
N SER A 127 10.78 -4.31 9.58
CA SER A 127 11.61 -5.10 8.69
C SER A 127 13.09 -4.97 9.01
N ASP A 128 13.86 -6.03 8.76
CA ASP A 128 15.32 -6.06 8.92
C ASP A 128 16.03 -5.14 7.92
N LEU A 129 15.29 -4.54 6.99
CA LEU A 129 15.82 -3.68 5.94
C LEU A 129 16.13 -2.27 6.45
N VAL A 130 15.38 -1.75 7.43
CA VAL A 130 15.48 -0.34 7.86
C VAL A 130 16.92 0.06 8.27
N PRO A 131 17.69 -0.75 9.02
CA PRO A 131 19.08 -0.41 9.33
C PRO A 131 19.96 -0.21 8.08
N PHE A 132 19.65 -0.91 6.98
CA PHE A 132 20.31 -0.77 5.68
C PHE A 132 19.73 0.34 4.80
N MET A 133 18.92 1.22 5.37
CA MET A 133 18.39 2.42 4.71
C MET A 133 18.88 3.72 5.37
N VAL A 134 19.40 3.62 6.60
CA VAL A 134 19.59 4.75 7.52
C VAL A 134 21.08 5.02 7.79
N HIS A 135 21.43 6.28 7.98
CA HIS A 135 22.75 6.74 8.38
C HIS A 135 23.11 6.27 9.81
N LYS A 136 24.32 5.77 10.01
CA LYS A 136 24.78 5.17 11.29
C LYS A 136 24.80 6.14 12.49
N ASP A 137 25.08 7.42 12.24
CA ASP A 137 25.18 8.45 13.29
C ASP A 137 23.91 9.31 13.37
N THR A 138 22.87 9.01 12.59
CA THR A 138 21.64 9.80 12.54
C THR A 138 20.45 8.86 12.46
N PRO A 139 19.85 8.51 13.61
CA PRO A 139 18.69 7.63 13.66
C PRO A 139 17.54 8.20 12.84
N GLU A 140 16.77 7.30 12.22
CA GLU A 140 15.62 7.67 11.39
C GLU A 140 14.31 7.45 12.15
N ASP A 141 13.37 8.38 11.97
CA ASP A 141 12.08 8.33 12.64
C ASP A 141 11.16 7.33 11.92
N VAL A 142 10.57 6.42 12.71
CA VAL A 142 9.53 5.49 12.27
C VAL A 142 8.31 5.63 13.19
N LYS A 143 7.13 5.14 12.77
CA LYS A 143 5.95 5.22 13.65
C LYS A 143 6.20 4.40 14.92
N GLY A 144 6.28 5.08 16.07
CA GLY A 144 6.46 4.47 17.39
C GLY A 144 7.90 4.42 17.90
N GLY A 145 8.87 5.04 17.21
CA GLY A 145 10.25 5.12 17.68
C GLY A 145 11.23 5.61 16.62
N SER A 146 12.51 5.31 16.82
CA SER A 146 13.58 5.58 15.86
C SER A 146 14.42 4.33 15.65
N VAL A 147 15.04 4.21 14.48
CA VAL A 147 15.92 3.08 14.15
C VAL A 147 17.32 3.59 13.84
N ASP A 148 18.33 2.92 14.42
CA ASP A 148 19.74 3.17 14.11
C ASP A 148 20.13 2.54 12.77
N GLY A 149 20.91 3.27 12.00
CA GLY A 149 21.40 2.84 10.71
C GLY A 149 22.77 2.18 10.75
N VAL A 150 23.20 1.68 9.59
CA VAL A 150 24.57 1.16 9.37
C VAL A 150 25.28 1.86 8.22
N LEU A 151 24.56 2.73 7.49
CA LEU A 151 25.09 3.37 6.30
C LEU A 151 25.87 4.63 6.63
N SER A 152 26.74 4.99 5.71
CA SER A 152 27.41 6.29 5.65
C SER A 152 26.49 7.44 5.24
N ARG A 153 25.30 7.13 4.73
CA ARG A 153 24.23 8.07 4.34
C ARG A 153 22.93 7.33 4.12
N ASP A 154 21.84 8.05 4.29
CA ASP A 154 20.51 7.58 3.94
C ASP A 154 20.43 7.19 2.45
N VAL A 155 19.51 6.29 2.15
CA VAL A 155 19.22 5.89 0.77
C VAL A 155 18.29 6.86 0.05
N GLY A 156 17.70 7.80 0.78
CA GLY A 156 16.77 8.82 0.26
C GLY A 156 15.45 8.21 -0.23
N TYR A 157 14.90 7.25 0.51
CA TYR A 157 13.62 6.64 0.18
C TYR A 157 12.45 7.40 0.81
N ASN A 158 11.46 7.78 0.00
CA ASN A 158 10.20 8.34 0.43
C ASN A 158 9.08 7.31 0.33
N VAL A 159 8.60 6.82 1.47
CA VAL A 159 7.52 5.81 1.51
C VAL A 159 6.19 6.35 0.97
N ASN A 160 6.00 7.67 0.96
CA ASN A 160 4.84 8.33 0.39
C ASN A 160 5.03 8.68 -1.09
N GLY A 161 6.13 8.31 -1.72
CA GLY A 161 6.35 8.51 -3.14
C GLY A 161 5.34 7.75 -4.00
N ARG A 162 5.07 8.29 -5.19
CA ARG A 162 4.03 7.78 -6.10
C ARG A 162 4.20 6.30 -6.43
N GLU A 163 5.42 5.85 -6.68
CA GLU A 163 5.75 4.49 -7.10
C GLU A 163 5.30 3.46 -6.05
N ASN A 164 5.11 3.92 -4.80
CA ASN A 164 4.62 3.12 -3.70
C ASN A 164 3.09 3.21 -3.48
N GLY A 165 2.32 3.73 -4.45
CA GLY A 165 0.90 3.99 -4.27
C GLY A 165 -0.02 3.51 -5.41
N VAL A 166 -1.19 2.98 -5.02
CA VAL A 166 -2.34 2.74 -5.91
C VAL A 166 -3.62 3.30 -5.28
N TYR A 167 -4.66 3.52 -6.09
CA TYR A 167 -5.97 3.92 -5.58
C TYR A 167 -6.90 2.71 -5.51
N LEU A 168 -7.31 2.32 -4.31
CA LEU A 168 -8.20 1.19 -4.09
C LEU A 168 -9.58 1.65 -3.58
N PRO A 169 -10.70 1.05 -4.03
CA PRO A 169 -12.03 1.34 -3.52
C PRO A 169 -12.14 0.95 -2.04
N GLY A 170 -12.73 1.79 -1.21
CA GLY A 170 -12.88 1.50 0.22
C GLY A 170 -14.23 1.90 0.80
N SER A 171 -14.36 1.70 2.10
CA SER A 171 -15.53 2.10 2.87
C SER A 171 -15.54 3.59 3.20
N TYR A 172 -14.52 4.38 2.87
CA TYR A 172 -14.35 5.79 3.27
C TYR A 172 -15.58 6.69 3.09
N ALA A 173 -16.37 6.45 2.05
CA ALA A 173 -17.56 7.24 1.78
C ALA A 173 -18.73 6.89 2.73
N VAL A 174 -18.72 5.71 3.33
CA VAL A 174 -19.82 5.14 4.14
C VAL A 174 -19.40 4.70 5.56
N GLY A 175 -18.11 4.51 5.85
CA GLY A 175 -17.59 3.87 7.05
C GLY A 175 -17.30 4.80 8.23
N GLY A 176 -17.22 6.11 7.99
CA GLY A 176 -17.20 7.11 9.07
C GLY A 176 -15.94 7.96 9.22
N GLY A 177 -14.89 7.71 8.43
CA GLY A 177 -13.74 8.63 8.30
C GLY A 177 -14.14 10.03 7.84
N ARG A 178 -13.19 10.98 7.84
CA ARG A 178 -13.48 12.42 7.66
C ARG A 178 -14.35 12.74 6.42
N GLY A 179 -15.63 12.98 6.66
CA GLY A 179 -16.64 13.32 5.64
C GLY A 179 -17.34 12.15 4.94
N GLY A 180 -17.31 10.94 5.51
CA GLY A 180 -18.16 9.82 5.12
C GLY A 180 -19.53 9.85 5.79
N LEU A 181 -20.46 9.03 5.30
CA LEU A 181 -21.86 8.98 5.73
C LEU A 181 -22.11 8.24 7.06
N ARG A 182 -21.09 7.60 7.65
CA ARG A 182 -21.19 6.86 8.93
C ARG A 182 -22.28 5.78 8.96
N VAL A 183 -22.61 5.22 7.81
CA VAL A 183 -23.67 4.21 7.69
C VAL A 183 -23.32 2.91 8.42
N TRP A 184 -22.03 2.61 8.57
CA TRP A 184 -21.53 1.39 9.21
C TRP A 184 -20.80 1.64 10.53
N SER A 185 -20.76 2.88 11.04
CA SER A 185 -20.04 3.15 12.29
C SER A 185 -20.83 2.59 13.47
N THR A 186 -20.28 1.59 14.14
CA THR A 186 -20.68 1.26 15.51
C THR A 186 -19.96 2.22 16.46
N THR A 187 -20.58 2.52 17.60
CA THR A 187 -20.02 3.42 18.63
C THR A 187 -18.70 2.93 19.24
N ASP A 188 -18.28 1.69 18.92
CA ASP A 188 -17.28 0.93 19.68
C ASP A 188 -16.03 0.50 18.88
N GLU A 189 -15.88 0.89 17.60
CA GLU A 189 -14.62 0.66 16.88
C GLU A 189 -13.83 1.96 16.75
N PRO A 190 -12.93 2.27 17.71
CA PRO A 190 -11.94 3.31 17.50
C PRO A 190 -11.00 2.85 16.40
N ASP A 191 -11.13 3.45 15.21
CA ASP A 191 -10.01 3.52 14.29
C ASP A 191 -8.86 4.18 15.08
N VAL A 192 -7.84 3.39 15.43
CA VAL A 192 -6.70 3.82 16.26
C VAL A 192 -5.75 4.77 15.48
N GLU A 193 -6.14 5.17 14.27
CA GLU A 193 -5.61 6.36 13.63
C GLU A 193 -6.41 7.54 14.19
N GLU A 194 -5.79 8.34 15.05
CA GLU A 194 -6.31 9.61 15.59
C GLU A 194 -6.71 10.57 14.45
N GLU A 195 -7.86 10.32 13.81
CA GLU A 195 -8.50 11.26 12.91
C GLU A 195 -9.45 12.12 13.73
N ASP A 196 -8.98 13.32 14.13
CA ASP A 196 -9.75 14.33 14.87
C ASP A 196 -11.22 14.38 14.43
N LEU A 197 -12.10 13.91 15.31
CA LEU A 197 -13.53 13.84 15.07
C LEU A 197 -14.15 15.24 15.26
N PRO A 198 -14.88 15.80 14.28
CA PRO A 198 -15.72 16.96 14.54
C PRO A 198 -17.00 16.56 15.29
N GLU A 199 -17.35 17.32 16.32
CA GLU A 199 -18.42 17.10 17.33
C GLU A 199 -19.88 17.07 16.81
N ASN A 200 -20.14 17.17 15.51
CA ASN A 200 -21.50 17.35 14.97
C ASN A 200 -21.89 16.37 13.86
N ALA A 201 -21.64 15.08 14.06
CA ALA A 201 -21.99 14.03 13.09
C ALA A 201 -23.14 13.11 13.54
N ASP A 202 -23.98 13.60 14.45
CA ASP A 202 -25.24 12.96 14.82
C ASP A 202 -26.32 13.31 13.80
N SER A 203 -26.72 12.35 12.96
CA SER A 203 -28.09 12.13 12.45
C SER A 203 -28.20 11.37 11.12
N CYS A 204 -27.13 10.85 10.51
CA CYS A 204 -27.29 10.05 9.28
C CYS A 204 -27.59 8.56 9.58
N GLU A 205 -28.86 8.28 9.87
CA GLU A 205 -29.57 7.00 9.65
C GLU A 205 -28.75 5.69 9.56
N SER A 206 -28.05 5.33 10.63
CA SER A 206 -27.41 4.02 10.81
C SER A 206 -28.42 2.89 11.12
N ALA A 207 -29.68 3.23 11.38
CA ALA A 207 -30.69 2.29 11.90
C ALA A 207 -31.19 1.23 10.89
N TYR A 208 -30.87 1.34 9.59
CA TYR A 208 -31.52 0.54 8.54
C TYR A 208 -30.65 -0.58 7.94
N LEU A 209 -29.41 -0.74 8.40
CA LEU A 209 -28.52 -1.80 7.92
C LEU A 209 -28.49 -2.93 8.95
N THR A 210 -29.61 -3.63 9.06
CA THR A 210 -29.77 -4.76 9.97
C THR A 210 -28.95 -5.97 9.52
N GLY A 211 -28.45 -6.74 10.48
CA GLY A 211 -27.58 -7.91 10.25
C GLY A 211 -26.19 -7.73 10.85
N ASN A 212 -25.40 -8.80 10.91
CA ASN A 212 -24.00 -8.71 11.32
C ASN A 212 -23.21 -8.10 10.14
N PRO A 213 -22.66 -6.87 10.25
CA PRO A 213 -21.97 -6.23 9.14
C PRO A 213 -20.74 -7.02 8.70
N ASP A 214 -20.20 -7.92 9.52
CA ASP A 214 -19.03 -8.73 9.21
C ASP A 214 -19.33 -10.06 8.50
N THR A 215 -20.61 -10.42 8.31
CA THR A 215 -20.94 -11.63 7.55
C THR A 215 -20.74 -11.40 6.05
N MET A 216 -20.01 -12.32 5.41
CA MET A 216 -19.77 -12.31 3.96
C MET A 216 -20.85 -13.10 3.23
N ASP A 217 -22.09 -12.63 3.35
CA ASP A 217 -23.27 -13.24 2.72
C ASP A 217 -23.91 -12.30 1.69
N GLN A 218 -24.53 -12.85 0.64
CA GLN A 218 -25.17 -12.05 -0.42
C GLN A 218 -26.26 -11.10 0.10
N HIS A 219 -26.90 -11.43 1.21
CA HIS A 219 -27.92 -10.60 1.84
C HIS A 219 -27.32 -9.57 2.81
N THR A 220 -26.02 -9.62 3.10
CA THR A 220 -25.36 -8.63 3.95
C THR A 220 -25.11 -7.35 3.15
N PRO A 221 -25.69 -6.18 3.53
CA PRO A 221 -25.56 -5.01 2.67
C PRO A 221 -24.14 -4.44 2.62
N LYS A 222 -23.32 -4.61 3.67
CA LYS A 222 -21.88 -4.26 3.63
C LYS A 222 -21.14 -5.11 2.59
N TRP A 223 -21.46 -6.40 2.50
CA TRP A 223 -20.88 -7.27 1.47
C TRP A 223 -21.29 -6.87 0.06
N GLN A 224 -22.59 -6.58 -0.14
CA GLN A 224 -23.10 -6.08 -1.43
C GLN A 224 -22.37 -4.80 -1.85
N TYR A 225 -22.15 -3.87 -0.90
CA TYR A 225 -21.41 -2.64 -1.13
C TYR A 225 -19.96 -2.92 -1.55
N VAL A 226 -19.22 -3.70 -0.75
CA VAL A 226 -17.80 -4.01 -1.02
C VAL A 226 -17.64 -4.66 -2.39
N LYS A 227 -18.49 -5.65 -2.67
CA LYS A 227 -18.50 -6.36 -3.94
C LYS A 227 -18.69 -5.41 -5.12
N GLN A 228 -19.70 -4.54 -5.08
CA GLN A 228 -19.95 -3.62 -6.19
C GLN A 228 -18.86 -2.55 -6.30
N ALA A 229 -18.31 -2.06 -5.18
CA ALA A 229 -17.17 -1.15 -5.18
C ALA A 229 -15.97 -1.76 -5.94
N MET A 230 -15.64 -3.04 -5.68
CA MET A 230 -14.60 -3.78 -6.40
C MET A 230 -14.93 -4.09 -7.88
N LEU A 231 -16.21 -4.09 -8.27
CA LEU A 231 -16.60 -4.25 -9.68
C LEU A 231 -16.52 -2.92 -10.45
N LEU A 232 -16.80 -1.80 -9.78
CA LEU A 232 -16.77 -0.46 -10.36
C LEU A 232 -15.37 0.11 -10.53
N THR A 233 -14.39 -0.44 -9.83
CA THR A 233 -12.98 -0.07 -9.94
C THR A 233 -12.15 -1.33 -10.10
N PRO A 234 -11.20 -1.37 -11.03
CA PRO A 234 -10.31 -2.51 -11.16
C PRO A 234 -9.36 -2.57 -9.95
N GLY A 235 -9.76 -3.16 -8.82
CA GLY A 235 -8.88 -3.26 -7.66
C GLY A 235 -9.50 -3.89 -6.42
N GLN A 236 -8.65 -4.40 -5.54
CA GLN A 236 -9.06 -4.98 -4.27
C GLN A 236 -9.68 -3.94 -3.35
N PHE A 237 -10.52 -4.38 -2.42
CA PHE A 237 -11.08 -3.49 -1.43
C PHE A 237 -10.00 -2.98 -0.46
N HIS A 238 -9.93 -1.66 -0.32
CA HIS A 238 -9.02 -0.96 0.57
C HIS A 238 -9.45 -1.18 2.03
N ASP A 239 -8.58 -1.86 2.76
CA ASP A 239 -8.70 -2.15 4.17
C ASP A 239 -7.28 -2.40 4.72
N ARG A 240 -7.13 -2.49 6.04
CA ARG A 240 -5.86 -2.90 6.65
C ARG A 240 -5.86 -4.42 6.78
N HIS A 241 -4.80 -5.07 6.31
CA HIS A 241 -4.72 -6.52 6.41
C HIS A 241 -3.33 -7.03 6.76
N ALA A 242 -3.23 -7.70 7.91
CA ALA A 242 -1.97 -8.21 8.44
C ALA A 242 -1.29 -9.20 7.51
N ASP A 243 -2.04 -10.06 6.81
CA ASP A 243 -1.43 -11.03 5.87
C ASP A 243 -0.70 -10.33 4.72
N TYR A 244 -1.29 -9.27 4.13
CA TYR A 244 -0.62 -8.53 3.05
C TYR A 244 0.68 -7.92 3.56
N SER A 245 0.61 -7.23 4.70
CA SER A 245 1.77 -6.58 5.30
C SER A 245 2.86 -7.59 5.70
N ARG A 246 2.48 -8.77 6.18
CA ARG A 246 3.42 -9.87 6.46
C ARG A 246 4.14 -10.32 5.19
N GLU A 247 3.42 -10.52 4.08
CA GLU A 247 4.06 -10.91 2.81
C GLU A 247 5.02 -9.81 2.30
N VAL A 248 4.65 -8.53 2.45
CA VAL A 248 5.56 -7.40 2.16
C VAL A 248 6.80 -7.48 3.05
N GLN A 249 6.63 -7.62 4.37
CA GLN A 249 7.73 -7.67 5.33
C GLN A 249 8.68 -8.84 5.04
N LEU A 250 8.17 -10.03 4.71
CA LEU A 250 9.00 -11.18 4.31
C LEU A 250 9.89 -10.87 3.10
N LYS A 251 9.36 -10.10 2.12
CA LYS A 251 10.15 -9.66 0.96
C LYS A 251 11.19 -8.62 1.35
N LEU A 252 10.84 -7.65 2.19
CA LEU A 252 11.81 -6.68 2.71
C LEU A 252 12.95 -7.37 3.47
N ASN A 253 12.64 -8.35 4.34
CA ASN A 253 13.66 -9.12 5.07
C ASN A 253 14.52 -9.97 4.14
N THR A 254 13.97 -10.46 3.02
CA THR A 254 14.76 -11.14 1.99
C THR A 254 15.78 -10.18 1.34
N ILE A 255 15.38 -8.93 1.08
CA ILE A 255 16.29 -7.89 0.58
C ILE A 255 17.37 -7.60 1.63
N ALA A 256 16.99 -7.45 2.90
CA ALA A 256 17.90 -7.19 4.01
C ALA A 256 18.95 -8.30 4.16
N ALA A 257 18.53 -9.57 4.17
CA ALA A 257 19.44 -10.71 4.29
C ALA A 257 20.47 -10.76 3.15
N ARG A 258 20.06 -10.36 1.93
CA ARG A 258 21.00 -10.26 0.79
C ARG A 258 21.96 -9.10 0.94
N LEU A 259 21.49 -7.92 1.35
CA LEU A 259 22.36 -6.77 1.60
C LEU A 259 23.38 -7.09 2.70
N ALA A 260 22.94 -7.72 3.79
CA ALA A 260 23.82 -8.17 4.87
C ALA A 260 24.95 -9.06 4.32
N LYS A 261 24.61 -10.09 3.53
CA LYS A 261 25.60 -10.93 2.87
C LYS A 261 26.52 -10.15 1.93
N GLN A 262 25.99 -9.23 1.14
CA GLN A 262 26.79 -8.41 0.23
C GLN A 262 27.78 -7.50 0.99
N TYR A 263 27.40 -6.99 2.17
CA TYR A 263 28.31 -6.26 3.04
C TYR A 263 29.37 -7.17 3.69
N GLU A 264 29.00 -8.37 4.12
CA GLU A 264 29.96 -9.37 4.60
C GLU A 264 31.00 -9.71 3.51
N ASP A 265 30.53 -10.02 2.29
CA ASP A 265 31.38 -10.32 1.13
C ASP A 265 32.26 -9.12 0.74
N ARG A 266 31.75 -7.90 0.92
CA ARG A 266 32.52 -6.65 0.72
C ARG A 266 33.69 -6.55 1.69
N GLU A 267 33.51 -6.92 2.96
CA GLU A 267 34.56 -6.84 3.99
C GLU A 267 35.53 -8.03 3.94
N ALA A 268 35.14 -9.15 3.33
CA ALA A 268 35.94 -10.35 3.24
C ALA A 268 37.28 -10.14 2.49
N ALA A 269 38.35 -10.82 2.91
CA ALA A 269 39.66 -10.73 2.25
C ALA A 269 39.60 -11.10 0.76
N ASN A 270 38.70 -12.01 0.39
CA ASN A 270 38.44 -12.47 -0.97
C ASN A 270 37.23 -11.78 -1.62
N CYS A 271 36.94 -10.52 -1.27
CA CYS A 271 35.84 -9.75 -1.85
C CYS A 271 35.78 -9.91 -3.38
N PRO A 272 34.63 -10.26 -3.98
CA PRO A 272 34.53 -10.51 -5.41
C PRO A 272 34.67 -9.23 -6.25
N CYS A 273 34.45 -8.05 -5.67
CA CYS A 273 34.53 -6.77 -6.35
C CYS A 273 35.89 -6.08 -6.08
N GLU A 274 36.70 -5.91 -7.13
CA GLU A 274 38.00 -5.24 -7.03
C GLU A 274 37.89 -3.75 -6.64
N ASP A 275 36.84 -3.05 -7.06
CA ASP A 275 36.66 -1.63 -6.71
C ASP A 275 36.20 -1.45 -5.25
N CYS A 276 35.45 -2.40 -4.71
CA CYS A 276 35.17 -2.48 -3.27
C CYS A 276 36.45 -2.65 -2.45
N LYS A 277 37.43 -3.45 -2.92
CA LYS A 277 38.73 -3.59 -2.23
C LYS A 277 39.48 -2.27 -2.18
N LYS A 278 39.56 -1.56 -3.31
CA LYS A 278 40.27 -0.27 -3.42
C LYS A 278 39.69 0.82 -2.51
N THR A 279 38.38 0.79 -2.28
CA THR A 279 37.67 1.82 -1.51
C THR A 279 37.43 1.44 -0.05
N ARG A 280 37.75 0.20 0.36
CA ARG A 280 37.44 -0.33 1.69
C ARG A 280 37.91 0.57 2.83
N GLU A 281 39.18 0.98 2.81
CA GLU A 281 39.76 1.83 3.86
C GLU A 281 39.09 3.20 3.97
N GLN A 282 38.61 3.75 2.85
CA GLN A 282 37.89 5.03 2.83
C GLN A 282 36.54 4.91 3.54
N TRP A 283 35.84 3.80 3.30
CA TRP A 283 34.52 3.52 3.89
C TRP A 283 34.59 3.00 5.33
N ALA A 284 35.69 2.36 5.75
CA ALA A 284 35.85 1.83 7.10
C ALA A 284 35.62 2.88 8.21
N LYS A 285 35.88 4.17 7.91
CA LYS A 285 35.62 5.29 8.83
C LYS A 285 34.25 5.93 8.63
N ALA A 286 33.75 5.94 7.39
CA ALA A 286 32.51 6.61 7.01
C ALA A 286 31.25 5.78 7.30
N GLY A 287 31.35 4.47 7.47
CA GLY A 287 30.20 3.55 7.51
C GLY A 287 30.02 2.83 6.17
N TYR A 288 28.99 2.00 6.04
CA TYR A 288 28.78 1.24 4.82
C TYR A 288 28.35 2.14 3.64
N PRO A 289 28.85 1.89 2.42
CA PRO A 289 28.39 2.62 1.24
C PRO A 289 26.92 2.31 0.98
N SER A 290 26.10 3.33 0.76
CA SER A 290 24.67 3.13 0.48
C SER A 290 24.47 2.32 -0.80
N PRO A 291 23.53 1.36 -0.81
CA PRO A 291 23.25 0.53 -1.98
C PRO A 291 22.50 1.35 -3.03
N VAL A 292 23.16 1.65 -4.15
CA VAL A 292 22.66 2.62 -5.15
C VAL A 292 21.41 2.14 -5.89
N THR A 293 21.13 0.84 -5.86
CA THR A 293 19.97 0.23 -6.51
C THR A 293 18.80 -0.05 -5.57
N LEU A 294 18.92 0.23 -4.26
CA LEU A 294 17.90 -0.18 -3.29
C LEU A 294 16.55 0.49 -3.54
N VAL A 295 16.51 1.80 -3.80
CA VAL A 295 15.25 2.50 -4.09
C VAL A 295 14.59 1.95 -5.37
N ALA A 296 15.38 1.71 -6.42
CA ALA A 296 14.88 1.10 -7.65
C ALA A 296 14.32 -0.32 -7.39
N ARG A 297 14.95 -1.09 -6.50
CA ARG A 297 14.49 -2.41 -6.09
C ARG A 297 13.17 -2.35 -5.29
N LEU A 298 13.05 -1.39 -4.38
CA LEU A 298 11.80 -1.13 -3.65
C LEU A 298 10.67 -0.72 -4.60
N ASN A 299 10.95 0.15 -5.58
CA ASN A 299 9.99 0.51 -6.63
C ASN A 299 9.56 -0.70 -7.47
N GLY A 300 10.51 -1.57 -7.82
CA GLY A 300 10.22 -2.82 -8.51
C GLY A 300 9.36 -3.77 -7.68
N LEU A 301 9.55 -3.81 -6.35
CA LEU A 301 8.72 -4.58 -5.42
C LEU A 301 7.30 -3.98 -5.32
N SER A 302 7.19 -2.67 -5.14
CA SER A 302 5.92 -1.94 -5.12
C SER A 302 5.14 -2.19 -6.41
N ALA A 303 5.76 -2.05 -7.58
CA ALA A 303 5.10 -2.31 -8.86
C ALA A 303 4.53 -3.73 -8.98
N ARG A 304 5.26 -4.75 -8.49
CA ARG A 304 4.77 -6.14 -8.47
C ARG A 304 3.57 -6.28 -7.55
N PHE A 305 3.62 -5.75 -6.33
CA PHE A 305 2.46 -5.74 -5.43
C PHE A 305 1.28 -4.98 -6.03
N GLY A 306 1.53 -3.84 -6.68
CA GLY A 306 0.52 -3.05 -7.39
C GLY A 306 -0.26 -3.89 -8.39
N GLY A 307 0.42 -4.74 -9.18
CA GLY A 307 -0.24 -5.65 -10.12
C GLY A 307 -1.13 -6.73 -9.48
N TYR A 308 -0.94 -7.04 -8.18
CA TYR A 308 -1.81 -7.95 -7.43
C TYR A 308 -2.99 -7.24 -6.75
N LEU A 309 -2.94 -5.91 -6.63
CA LEU A 309 -3.96 -5.11 -5.93
C LEU A 309 -4.86 -4.33 -6.88
N ASP A 310 -4.29 -3.77 -7.95
CA ASP A 310 -4.98 -3.02 -9.00
C ASP A 310 -5.10 -3.93 -10.25
N GLY A 311 -6.27 -3.96 -10.87
CA GLY A 311 -6.57 -4.88 -11.98
C GLY A 311 -7.23 -6.20 -11.55
N SER A 312 -6.92 -7.31 -12.26
CA SER A 312 -7.61 -8.60 -12.12
C SER A 312 -6.72 -9.79 -11.72
N SER A 313 -5.41 -9.55 -11.57
CA SER A 313 -4.38 -10.57 -11.34
C SER A 313 -4.19 -10.92 -9.86
N TRP A 314 -5.27 -10.91 -9.08
CA TRP A 314 -5.19 -11.06 -7.63
C TRP A 314 -4.75 -12.47 -7.22
N ALA A 315 -3.91 -12.54 -6.19
CA ALA A 315 -3.41 -13.79 -5.64
C ALA A 315 -4.04 -14.08 -4.26
N MET A 316 -4.36 -15.34 -4.00
CA MET A 316 -5.07 -15.76 -2.77
C MET A 316 -4.31 -15.47 -1.47
N ASN A 317 -2.98 -15.34 -1.54
CA ASN A 317 -2.10 -14.99 -0.43
C ASN A 317 -1.83 -13.48 -0.32
N LEU A 318 -2.27 -12.66 -1.30
CA LEU A 318 -2.00 -11.23 -1.34
C LEU A 318 -3.33 -10.46 -1.40
N TYR A 319 -3.80 -10.02 -0.24
CA TYR A 319 -5.05 -9.30 -0.18
C TYR A 319 -5.10 -8.21 0.88
N THR A 320 -5.67 -7.07 0.50
CA THR A 320 -5.76 -5.89 1.36
C THR A 320 -6.97 -5.91 2.26
N SER A 321 -7.89 -6.86 2.08
CA SER A 321 -9.07 -6.98 2.94
C SER A 321 -9.59 -8.41 3.02
N LYS A 322 -10.13 -8.80 4.18
CA LYS A 322 -10.91 -10.04 4.36
C LYS A 322 -12.02 -10.17 3.32
N TRP A 323 -12.58 -9.02 2.90
CA TRP A 323 -13.60 -8.93 1.86
C TRP A 323 -13.05 -9.30 0.48
N GLY A 324 -11.86 -8.80 0.12
CA GLY A 324 -11.17 -9.17 -1.11
C GLY A 324 -10.87 -10.67 -1.18
N LYS A 325 -10.43 -11.27 -0.06
CA LYS A 325 -10.23 -12.72 0.05
C LYS A 325 -11.49 -13.51 -0.26
N ALA A 326 -12.61 -13.16 0.36
CA ALA A 326 -13.88 -13.84 0.16
C ALA A 326 -14.36 -13.72 -1.29
N TYR A 327 -14.13 -12.56 -1.92
CA TYR A 327 -14.47 -12.35 -3.33
C TYR A 327 -13.66 -13.29 -4.22
N MET A 328 -12.33 -13.38 -4.00
CA MET A 328 -11.47 -14.31 -4.75
C MET A 328 -11.87 -15.77 -4.53
N GLN A 329 -12.19 -16.18 -3.30
CA GLN A 329 -12.66 -17.53 -2.98
C GLN A 329 -13.97 -17.88 -3.71
N ALA A 330 -14.90 -16.92 -3.76
CA ALA A 330 -16.17 -17.10 -4.47
C ALA A 330 -15.96 -17.21 -5.98
N ARG A 331 -15.06 -16.39 -6.54
CA ARG A 331 -14.70 -16.42 -7.97
C ARG A 331 -14.09 -17.77 -8.34
N LYS A 332 -13.15 -18.27 -7.53
CA LYS A 332 -12.56 -19.62 -7.67
C LYS A 332 -13.62 -20.72 -7.57
N SER A 333 -14.58 -20.58 -6.66
CA SER A 333 -15.67 -21.56 -6.49
C SER A 333 -16.75 -21.48 -7.59
N GLY A 334 -16.52 -20.72 -8.67
CA GLY A 334 -17.45 -20.59 -9.78
C GLY A 334 -18.78 -19.91 -9.42
N LYS A 335 -18.85 -19.19 -8.30
CA LYS A 335 -20.07 -18.52 -7.87
C LYS A 335 -20.49 -17.49 -8.93
N SER A 336 -21.72 -17.60 -9.43
CA SER A 336 -22.27 -16.74 -10.50
C SER A 336 -22.13 -15.25 -10.20
N TRP A 337 -22.31 -14.88 -8.94
CA TRP A 337 -22.23 -13.51 -8.49
C TRP A 337 -20.81 -12.93 -8.42
N ALA A 338 -19.76 -13.75 -8.50
CA ALA A 338 -18.35 -13.33 -8.41
C ALA A 338 -17.66 -13.26 -9.79
N LYS A 339 -18.43 -13.35 -10.89
CA LYS A 339 -17.93 -13.20 -12.27
C LYS A 339 -17.91 -11.70 -12.63
N ILE A 340 -16.84 -11.26 -13.30
CA ILE A 340 -16.69 -9.90 -13.86
C ILE A 340 -17.35 -9.86 -15.23
#